data_AF-A0A925LXG8-F1
#
_entry.id   AF-A0A925LXG8-F1
#
_cell.length_a   1.000
_cell.length_b   1.000
_cell.length_c   1.000
_cell.angle_alpha   90.00
_cell.angle_beta   90.00
_cell.angle_gamma   90.00
#
_symmetry.space_group_name_H-M   'P 1'
#
loop_
_entity.id
_entity.type
_entity.pdbx_description
1 polymer ?
#
loop_
_entity_poly.entity_id
_entity_poly.type
_entity_poly.pdbx_seq_one_letter_code
_entity_poly.pdbx_strand_id
1 'polypeptide(L)'
;MHESFIPVALAVAPNPLGLPSNLKLTTIPLDAYTCFELWVPEVHGALLAEEAMLLRGDCARLEEICARLTSLLGATLISHDVQCCQAPIERWHDIRSALSEAGVSFDAIAVTYLPQVIHPNPSKEGSLASWTLQQAGWSVSFLTLQSITTGFHSTALPVEVVITSEQSMTKGARSSPVVPAYAQRGRR
;
A
#
# COMPACT_ATOMS: atom_id res chain seq x y z
N MET A 1 29.59 -0.05 -4.03
CA MET A 1 28.33 0.71 -4.01
C MET A 1 27.24 -0.35 -4.05
N HIS A 2 26.47 -0.55 -2.98
CA HIS A 2 25.36 -1.50 -3.04
C HIS A 2 24.28 -0.91 -3.95
N GLU A 3 23.86 -1.66 -4.97
CA GLU A 3 22.73 -1.26 -5.80
C GLU A 3 21.49 -1.17 -4.91
N SER A 4 20.86 0.01 -4.86
CA SER A 4 19.60 0.21 -4.15
C SER A 4 18.49 -0.59 -4.83
N PHE A 5 17.59 -1.20 -4.05
CA PHE A 5 16.47 -1.98 -4.58
C PHE A 5 15.60 -1.17 -5.55
N ILE A 6 15.28 0.08 -5.18
CA ILE A 6 14.76 1.10 -6.08
C ILE A 6 15.92 2.04 -6.47
N PRO A 7 16.32 2.09 -7.75
CA PRO A 7 17.33 3.01 -8.24
C PRO A 7 16.96 4.47 -7.94
N VAL A 8 17.97 5.32 -7.70
CA VAL A 8 17.76 6.75 -7.41
C VAL A 8 16.95 7.46 -8.49
N ALA A 9 17.14 7.07 -9.77
CA ALA A 9 16.39 7.61 -10.90
C ALA A 9 14.87 7.33 -10.82
N LEU A 10 14.46 6.26 -10.13
CA LEU A 10 13.07 5.96 -9.86
C LEU A 10 12.61 6.50 -8.50
N ALA A 11 13.51 6.70 -7.54
CA ALA A 11 13.13 7.09 -6.18
C ALA A 11 12.60 8.53 -6.08
N VAL A 12 13.05 9.43 -6.97
CA VAL A 12 12.67 10.86 -6.94
C VAL A 12 11.46 11.12 -7.84
N ALA A 13 10.48 11.86 -7.33
CA ALA A 13 9.30 12.22 -8.13
C ALA A 13 9.66 13.24 -9.23
N PRO A 14 8.98 13.23 -10.39
CA PRO A 14 9.22 14.22 -11.43
C PRO A 14 8.89 15.63 -10.92
N ASN A 15 9.71 16.59 -11.36
CA ASN A 15 9.49 17.98 -11.00
C ASN A 15 8.28 18.55 -11.77
N PRO A 16 7.32 19.18 -11.07
CA PRO A 16 6.20 19.87 -11.70
C PRO A 16 6.71 21.07 -12.51
N LEU A 17 5.99 21.40 -13.60
CA LEU A 17 6.18 22.64 -14.35
C LEU A 17 5.53 23.81 -13.60
N GLY A 18 6.01 24.12 -12.40
CA GLY A 18 5.45 25.15 -11.52
C GLY A 18 5.22 24.66 -10.09
N LEU A 19 4.55 25.47 -9.27
CA LEU A 19 4.14 25.07 -7.93
C LEU A 19 2.80 24.32 -8.01
N PRO A 20 2.77 23.00 -7.76
CA PRO A 20 1.51 22.28 -7.73
C PRO A 20 0.72 22.74 -6.51
N SER A 21 -0.54 23.13 -6.74
CA SER A 21 -1.42 23.70 -5.73
C SER A 21 -2.43 22.66 -5.21
N ASN A 22 -2.68 21.60 -5.98
CA ASN A 22 -3.64 20.53 -5.64
C ASN A 22 -2.98 19.15 -5.57
N LEU A 23 -1.64 19.10 -5.60
CA LEU A 23 -0.86 17.88 -5.38
C LEU A 23 0.02 18.02 -4.16
N LYS A 24 0.11 16.95 -3.39
CA LYS A 24 1.02 16.82 -2.27
C LYS A 24 2.13 15.84 -2.61
N LEU A 25 3.38 16.28 -2.48
CA LEU A 25 4.53 15.38 -2.54
C LEU A 25 4.53 14.50 -1.28
N THR A 26 4.55 13.19 -1.48
CA THR A 26 4.54 12.20 -0.41
C THR A 26 5.73 11.27 -0.54
N THR A 27 6.39 10.99 0.57
CA THR A 27 7.47 10.01 0.66
C THR A 27 6.93 8.68 1.16
N ILE A 28 7.16 7.62 0.40
CA ILE A 28 6.73 6.25 0.70
C ILE A 28 7.94 5.44 1.14
N PRO A 29 7.94 4.94 2.39
CA PRO A 29 8.99 4.06 2.89
C PRO A 29 9.09 2.77 2.07
N LEU A 30 10.31 2.31 1.84
CA LEU A 30 10.62 0.96 1.35
C LEU A 30 11.18 0.11 2.49
N ASP A 31 12.10 0.70 3.26
CA ASP A 31 12.69 0.14 4.48
C ASP A 31 13.10 1.28 5.43
N ALA A 32 13.94 0.98 6.43
CA ALA A 32 14.42 1.94 7.42
C ALA A 32 15.35 3.04 6.85
N TYR A 33 15.89 2.85 5.65
CA TYR A 33 16.92 3.69 5.05
C TYR A 33 16.56 4.20 3.66
N THR A 34 15.57 3.60 3.00
CA THR A 34 15.19 3.92 1.62
C THR A 34 13.70 4.23 1.49
N CYS A 35 13.40 5.09 0.53
CA CYS A 35 12.04 5.54 0.21
C CYS A 35 11.97 5.98 -1.25
N PHE A 36 10.76 6.18 -1.75
CA PHE A 36 10.51 6.86 -3.02
C PHE A 36 9.44 7.93 -2.85
N GLU A 37 9.42 8.89 -3.76
CA GLU A 37 8.47 9.99 -3.76
C GLU A 37 7.40 9.80 -4.83
N LEU A 38 6.20 10.29 -4.55
CA LEU A 38 5.13 10.46 -5.54
C LEU A 38 4.29 11.69 -5.24
N TRP A 39 3.67 12.21 -6.28
CA TRP A 39 2.63 13.23 -6.15
C TRP A 39 1.26 12.58 -5.93
N VAL A 40 0.54 13.04 -4.92
CA VAL A 40 -0.81 12.54 -4.59
C VAL A 40 -1.81 13.70 -4.70
N PRO A 41 -2.96 13.52 -5.38
CA PRO A 41 -4.05 14.50 -5.37
C PRO A 41 -4.51 14.84 -3.95
N GLU A 42 -4.71 16.12 -3.66
CA GLU A 42 -5.38 16.53 -2.43
C GLU A 42 -6.85 16.13 -2.44
N VAL A 43 -7.37 15.80 -1.25
CA VAL A 43 -8.75 15.34 -1.07
C VAL A 43 -9.70 16.50 -1.46
N HIS A 44 -10.50 16.28 -2.50
CA HIS A 44 -11.44 17.24 -3.10
C HIS A 44 -10.82 18.40 -3.92
N GLY A 45 -9.51 18.39 -4.18
CA GLY A 45 -8.86 19.35 -5.06
C GLY A 45 -9.19 19.09 -6.54
N ALA A 46 -9.56 20.12 -7.29
CA ALA A 46 -9.63 20.05 -8.74
C ALA A 46 -8.22 20.24 -9.30
N LEU A 47 -7.69 19.23 -9.98
CA LEU A 47 -6.36 19.27 -10.56
C LEU A 47 -6.34 20.21 -11.77
N LEU A 48 -5.29 21.01 -11.89
CA LEU A 48 -4.96 21.73 -13.11
C LEU A 48 -4.56 20.74 -14.22
N ALA A 49 -4.56 21.19 -15.48
CA ALA A 49 -4.18 20.35 -16.61
C ALA A 49 -2.72 19.87 -16.48
N GLU A 50 -1.83 20.75 -16.02
CA GLU A 50 -0.42 20.47 -15.80
C GLU A 50 -0.21 19.44 -14.68
N GLU A 51 -1.03 19.49 -13.63
CA GLU A 51 -1.02 18.53 -12.52
C GLU A 51 -1.53 17.16 -12.99
N ALA A 52 -2.61 17.12 -13.76
CA ALA A 52 -3.12 15.89 -14.36
C ALA A 52 -2.11 15.25 -15.33
N MET A 53 -1.42 16.07 -16.13
CA MET A 53 -0.35 15.60 -17.02
C MET A 53 0.86 15.08 -16.24
N LEU A 54 1.23 15.71 -15.11
CA LEU A 54 2.29 15.23 -14.24
C LEU A 54 1.98 13.82 -13.72
N LEU A 55 0.77 13.59 -13.19
CA LEU A 55 0.35 12.28 -12.69
C LEU A 55 0.34 11.21 -13.78
N ARG A 56 -0.16 11.54 -14.97
CA ARG A 56 -0.15 10.64 -16.13
C ARG A 56 1.28 10.30 -16.57
N GLY A 57 2.15 11.30 -16.63
CA GLY A 57 3.54 11.15 -17.04
C GLY A 57 4.36 10.33 -16.04
N ASP A 58 4.01 10.39 -14.75
CA ASP A 58 4.69 9.66 -13.68
C ASP A 58 4.25 8.18 -13.56
N CYS A 59 3.14 7.82 -14.21
CA CYS A 59 2.52 6.51 -14.11
C CYS A 59 3.50 5.36 -14.43
N ALA A 60 4.27 5.47 -15.51
CA ALA A 60 5.23 4.44 -15.92
C ALA A 60 6.35 4.22 -14.88
N ARG A 61 6.84 5.29 -14.23
CA ARG A 61 7.84 5.19 -13.16
C ARG A 61 7.26 4.44 -11.97
N LEU A 62 6.04 4.77 -11.56
CA LEU A 62 5.36 4.12 -10.45
C LEU A 62 5.04 2.65 -10.76
N GLU A 63 4.66 2.31 -12.00
CA GLU A 63 4.50 0.92 -12.43
C GLU A 63 5.80 0.13 -12.31
N GLU A 64 6.96 0.72 -12.66
CA GLU A 64 8.24 0.03 -12.51
C GLU A 64 8.60 -0.23 -11.04
N ILE A 65 8.34 0.74 -10.15
CA ILE A 65 8.53 0.56 -8.70
C ILE A 65 7.62 -0.56 -8.19
N CYS A 66 6.33 -0.52 -8.56
CA CYS A 66 5.38 -1.57 -8.20
C CYS A 66 5.80 -2.93 -8.74
N ALA A 67 6.32 -3.00 -9.97
CA ALA A 67 6.82 -4.24 -10.56
C ALA A 67 7.98 -4.85 -9.77
N ARG A 68 8.92 -4.03 -9.30
CA ARG A 68 10.02 -4.48 -8.44
C ARG A 68 9.47 -5.03 -7.12
N LEU A 69 8.61 -4.27 -6.45
CA LEU A 69 8.00 -4.69 -5.18
C LEU A 69 7.19 -5.99 -5.33
N THR A 70 6.35 -6.08 -6.36
CA THR A 70 5.56 -7.28 -6.68
C THR A 70 6.45 -8.48 -6.98
N SER A 71 7.57 -8.31 -7.69
CA SER A 71 8.49 -9.42 -7.98
C SER A 71 9.18 -9.98 -6.74
N LEU A 72 9.39 -9.14 -5.72
CA LEU A 72 10.05 -9.52 -4.49
C LEU A 72 9.08 -10.17 -3.49
N LEU A 73 7.85 -9.66 -3.41
CA LEU A 73 6.93 -9.98 -2.31
C LEU A 73 5.65 -10.70 -2.74
N GLY A 74 5.32 -10.65 -4.02
CA GLY A 74 3.99 -10.97 -4.52
C GLY A 74 2.98 -9.88 -4.21
N ALA A 75 1.83 -9.95 -4.88
CA ALA A 75 0.79 -8.96 -4.79
C ALA A 75 -0.60 -9.60 -4.83
N THR A 76 -1.56 -9.01 -4.13
CA THR A 76 -2.95 -9.46 -4.12
C THR A 76 -3.80 -8.41 -4.80
N LEU A 77 -4.55 -8.82 -5.83
CA LEU A 77 -5.55 -7.97 -6.48
C LEU A 77 -6.85 -8.04 -5.69
N ILE A 78 -7.38 -6.88 -5.30
CA ILE A 78 -8.61 -6.73 -4.53
C ILE A 78 -9.58 -5.88 -5.36
N SER A 79 -10.82 -6.33 -5.49
CA SER A 79 -11.90 -5.60 -6.15
C SER A 79 -13.11 -5.57 -5.23
N HIS A 80 -13.65 -4.38 -4.96
CA HIS A 80 -14.77 -4.20 -4.02
C HIS A 80 -14.56 -4.91 -2.66
N ASP A 81 -13.36 -4.76 -2.08
CA ASP A 81 -12.95 -5.41 -0.82
C ASP A 81 -12.89 -6.96 -0.87
N VAL A 82 -12.96 -7.55 -2.06
CA VAL A 82 -12.85 -9.00 -2.28
C VAL A 82 -11.56 -9.33 -3.01
N GLN A 83 -10.80 -10.29 -2.45
CA GLN A 83 -9.61 -10.83 -3.09
C GLN A 83 -9.97 -11.60 -4.36
N CYS A 84 -9.43 -11.16 -5.51
CA CYS A 84 -9.74 -11.73 -6.81
C CYS A 84 -8.96 -13.01 -7.12
N CYS A 85 -7.81 -13.21 -6.47
CA CYS A 85 -6.86 -14.28 -6.78
C CYS A 85 -6.56 -15.12 -5.53
N GLN A 86 -6.55 -16.45 -5.64
CA GLN A 86 -6.24 -17.31 -4.48
C GLN A 86 -4.76 -17.33 -4.10
N ALA A 87 -3.87 -17.08 -5.07
CA ALA A 87 -2.43 -17.00 -4.87
C ALA A 87 -1.92 -15.58 -5.15
N PRO A 88 -0.82 -15.16 -4.50
CA PRO A 88 -0.15 -13.91 -4.83
C PRO A 88 0.30 -13.90 -6.30
N ILE A 89 0.12 -12.77 -6.95
CA ILE A 89 0.64 -12.50 -8.30
C ILE A 89 2.07 -11.99 -8.16
N GLU A 90 3.02 -12.66 -8.81
CA GLU A 90 4.45 -12.34 -8.71
C GLU A 90 4.95 -11.38 -9.80
N ARG A 91 4.13 -11.12 -10.83
CA ARG A 91 4.49 -10.25 -11.95
C ARG A 91 3.47 -9.15 -12.13
N TRP A 92 3.91 -7.89 -12.09
CA TRP A 92 3.04 -6.72 -12.31
C TRP A 92 2.36 -6.72 -13.69
N HIS A 93 3.02 -7.30 -14.70
CA HIS A 93 2.42 -7.48 -16.01
C HIS A 93 1.13 -8.31 -15.95
N ASP A 94 1.08 -9.34 -15.11
CA ASP A 94 -0.10 -10.21 -14.98
C ASP A 94 -1.27 -9.43 -14.32
N ILE A 95 -0.98 -8.53 -13.38
CA ILE A 95 -1.96 -7.58 -12.82
C ILE A 95 -2.50 -6.66 -13.93
N ARG A 96 -1.62 -6.08 -14.74
CA ARG A 96 -2.01 -5.18 -15.83
C ARG A 96 -2.88 -5.85 -16.88
N SER A 97 -2.53 -7.09 -17.25
CA SER A 97 -3.34 -7.91 -18.15
C SER A 97 -4.72 -8.19 -17.56
N ALA A 98 -4.81 -8.59 -16.28
CA ALA A 98 -6.08 -8.83 -15.61
C ALA A 98 -6.98 -7.58 -15.57
N LEU A 99 -6.40 -6.40 -15.27
CA LEU A 99 -7.13 -5.13 -15.31
C LEU A 99 -7.64 -4.82 -16.72
N SER A 100 -6.79 -4.98 -17.74
CA SER A 100 -7.16 -4.74 -19.13
C SER A 100 -8.26 -5.70 -19.62
N GLU A 101 -8.18 -6.98 -19.26
CA GLU A 101 -9.20 -7.99 -19.60
C GLU A 101 -10.55 -7.69 -18.94
N ALA A 102 -10.52 -7.12 -17.72
CA ALA A 102 -11.70 -6.64 -17.01
C ALA A 102 -12.22 -5.27 -17.54
N GLY A 103 -11.59 -4.68 -18.56
CA GLY A 103 -11.96 -3.38 -19.11
C GLY A 103 -11.64 -2.20 -18.17
N VAL A 104 -10.76 -2.41 -17.20
CA VAL A 104 -10.34 -1.39 -16.24
C VAL A 104 -9.22 -0.56 -16.85
N SER A 105 -9.48 0.73 -17.06
CA SER A 105 -8.50 1.71 -17.53
C SER A 105 -8.28 2.78 -16.46
N PHE A 106 -7.04 3.22 -16.33
CA PHE A 106 -6.64 4.26 -15.36
C PHE A 106 -5.62 5.20 -15.98
N ASP A 107 -5.56 6.41 -15.45
CA ASP A 107 -4.69 7.50 -15.88
C ASP A 107 -3.43 7.62 -15.03
N ALA A 108 -3.53 7.29 -13.73
CA ALA A 108 -2.46 7.47 -12.76
C ALA A 108 -2.53 6.41 -11.66
N ILE A 109 -1.46 6.33 -10.87
CA ILE A 109 -1.31 5.40 -9.75
C ILE A 109 -1.02 6.21 -8.47
N ALA A 110 -1.64 5.82 -7.37
CA ALA A 110 -1.26 6.24 -6.03
C ALA A 110 -0.77 5.04 -5.24
N VAL A 111 0.24 5.25 -4.39
CA VAL A 111 0.79 4.23 -3.51
C VAL A 111 0.75 4.73 -2.07
N THR A 112 0.29 3.89 -1.16
CA THR A 112 0.25 4.15 0.28
C THR A 112 1.00 3.06 1.03
N TYR A 113 1.87 3.46 1.95
CA TYR A 113 2.53 2.51 2.85
C TYR A 113 1.57 2.03 3.93
N LEU A 114 1.49 0.71 4.09
CA LEU A 114 0.74 0.03 5.14
C LEU A 114 1.74 -0.37 6.24
N PRO A 115 1.74 0.29 7.41
CA PRO A 115 2.67 -0.06 8.48
C PRO A 115 2.33 -1.43 9.05
N GLN A 116 3.32 -2.09 9.65
CA GLN A 116 3.10 -3.29 10.45
C GLN A 116 2.21 -2.95 11.65
N VAL A 117 1.15 -3.73 11.87
CA VAL A 117 0.21 -3.54 12.98
C VAL A 117 0.06 -4.85 13.76
N ILE A 118 0.05 -4.74 15.09
CA ILE A 118 -0.31 -5.83 15.99
C ILE A 118 -1.67 -5.49 16.61
N HIS A 119 -2.67 -6.36 16.42
CA HIS A 119 -3.98 -6.15 17.00
C HIS A 119 -4.51 -7.40 17.73
N PRO A 120 -5.27 -7.21 18.82
CA PRO A 120 -5.88 -8.31 19.55
C PRO A 120 -7.10 -8.85 18.80
N ASN A 121 -7.29 -10.17 18.80
CA ASN A 121 -8.54 -10.81 18.42
C ASN A 121 -9.29 -11.24 19.68
N PRO A 122 -10.39 -10.57 20.04
CA PRO A 122 -11.24 -11.01 21.14
C PRO A 122 -11.94 -12.32 20.78
N SER A 123 -12.09 -13.19 21.77
CA SER A 123 -12.98 -14.35 21.71
C SER A 123 -14.44 -13.90 21.74
N LYS A 124 -15.36 -14.81 21.39
CA LYS A 124 -16.81 -14.57 21.54
C LYS A 124 -17.23 -14.26 23.00
N GLU A 125 -16.40 -14.62 23.97
CA GLU A 125 -16.63 -14.42 25.41
C GLU A 125 -16.00 -13.12 25.93
N GLY A 126 -15.41 -12.28 25.05
CA GLY A 126 -14.78 -11.01 25.42
C GLY A 126 -13.38 -11.15 26.04
N SER A 127 -12.88 -12.37 26.22
CA SER A 127 -11.49 -12.64 26.60
C SER A 127 -10.56 -12.58 25.39
N LEU A 128 -9.30 -12.18 25.57
CA LEU A 128 -8.32 -12.14 24.48
C LEU A 128 -7.98 -13.56 23.99
N ALA A 129 -8.36 -13.90 22.75
CA ALA A 129 -8.10 -15.24 22.19
C ALA A 129 -6.73 -15.33 21.52
N SER A 130 -6.36 -14.31 20.74
CA SER A 130 -5.12 -14.31 19.97
C SER A 130 -4.65 -12.89 19.66
N TRP A 131 -3.42 -12.79 19.19
CA TRP A 131 -2.87 -11.60 18.55
C TRP A 131 -2.61 -11.89 17.08
N THR A 132 -2.98 -10.94 16.22
CA THR A 132 -2.59 -10.95 14.81
C THR A 132 -1.48 -9.94 14.60
N LEU A 133 -0.40 -10.38 13.96
CA LEU A 133 0.62 -9.54 13.36
C LEU A 133 0.31 -9.41 11.87
N GLN A 134 -0.07 -8.21 11.44
CA GLN A 134 -0.17 -7.85 10.03
C GLN A 134 1.18 -7.26 9.59
N GLN A 135 1.78 -7.87 8.57
CA GLN A 135 3.04 -7.42 8.00
C GLN A 135 2.90 -6.05 7.33
N ALA A 136 4.01 -5.31 7.25
CA ALA A 136 4.05 -4.09 6.48
C ALA A 136 3.90 -4.39 4.98
N GLY A 137 3.36 -3.44 4.23
CA GLY A 137 3.16 -3.57 2.79
C GLY A 137 2.85 -2.24 2.12
N TRP A 138 2.37 -2.34 0.88
CA TRP A 138 1.97 -1.17 0.09
C TRP A 138 0.61 -1.45 -0.53
N SER A 139 -0.34 -0.51 -0.38
CA SER A 139 -1.56 -0.49 -1.19
C SER A 139 -1.34 0.42 -2.39
N VAL A 140 -1.71 -0.07 -3.56
CA VAL A 140 -1.64 0.63 -4.83
C VAL A 140 -3.06 0.83 -5.33
N SER A 141 -3.45 2.09 -5.50
CA SER A 141 -4.76 2.49 -6.02
C SER A 141 -4.63 3.04 -7.43
N PHE A 142 -5.58 2.67 -8.29
CA PHE A 142 -5.63 3.15 -9.67
C PHE A 142 -6.57 4.34 -9.78
N LEU A 143 -6.12 5.43 -10.38
CA LEU A 143 -6.85 6.69 -10.46
C LEU A 143 -7.32 6.96 -11.89
N THR A 144 -8.56 7.42 -12.03
CA THR A 144 -9.07 8.03 -13.27
C THR A 144 -9.12 9.54 -13.13
N LEU A 145 -8.77 10.25 -14.20
CA LEU A 145 -8.75 11.70 -14.26
C LEU A 145 -9.86 12.17 -15.20
N GLN A 146 -10.99 12.56 -14.62
CA GLN A 146 -12.17 13.00 -15.36
C GLN A 146 -12.12 14.51 -15.58
N SER A 147 -12.28 14.96 -16.82
CA SER A 147 -12.34 16.39 -17.13
C SER A 147 -13.59 17.02 -16.53
N ILE A 148 -13.41 18.18 -15.89
CA ILE A 148 -14.46 19.04 -15.33
C ILE A 148 -14.25 20.47 -15.82
N THR A 149 -15.22 21.37 -15.59
CA THR A 149 -15.19 22.75 -16.09
C THR A 149 -13.92 23.51 -15.71
N THR A 150 -13.34 23.24 -14.54
CA THR A 150 -12.19 23.95 -13.98
C THR A 150 -10.88 23.17 -14.01
N GLY A 151 -10.84 21.98 -14.63
CA GLY A 151 -9.66 21.11 -14.61
C GLY A 151 -10.01 19.63 -14.66
N PHE A 152 -9.42 18.84 -13.76
CA PHE A 152 -9.65 17.39 -13.66
C PHE A 152 -10.03 16.99 -12.23
N HIS A 153 -10.97 16.05 -12.11
CA HIS A 153 -11.27 15.36 -10.86
C HIS A 153 -10.60 13.98 -10.87
N SER A 154 -9.90 13.65 -9.79
CA SER A 154 -9.29 12.33 -9.60
C SER A 154 -10.24 11.41 -8.82
N THR A 155 -10.53 10.24 -9.37
CA THR A 155 -11.37 9.23 -8.72
C THR A 155 -10.62 7.90 -8.67
N ALA A 156 -10.51 7.31 -7.47
CA ALA A 156 -9.97 5.96 -7.31
C ALA A 156 -10.96 4.93 -7.85
N LEU A 157 -10.45 3.98 -8.62
CA LEU A 157 -11.21 2.83 -9.09
C LEU A 157 -11.48 1.87 -7.92
N PRO A 158 -12.57 1.08 -7.95
CA PRO A 158 -12.89 0.12 -6.90
C PRO A 158 -12.04 -1.16 -7.00
N VAL A 159 -10.77 -0.99 -7.39
CA VAL A 159 -9.77 -2.03 -7.53
C VAL A 159 -8.47 -1.51 -6.94
N GLU A 160 -7.83 -2.30 -6.11
CA GLU A 160 -6.53 -2.01 -5.51
C GLU A 160 -5.62 -3.23 -5.58
N VAL A 161 -4.32 -2.99 -5.45
CA VAL A 161 -3.31 -4.03 -5.31
C VAL A 161 -2.61 -3.87 -3.99
N VAL A 162 -2.56 -4.94 -3.20
CA VAL A 162 -1.81 -4.97 -1.95
C VAL A 162 -0.55 -5.81 -2.15
N ILE A 163 0.62 -5.18 -1.98
CA ILE A 163 1.95 -5.81 -2.09
C ILE A 163 2.48 -6.04 -0.68
N THR A 164 2.69 -7.30 -0.28
CA THR A 164 3.11 -7.66 1.08
C THR A 164 3.76 -9.05 1.11
N SER A 165 4.73 -9.26 1.99
CA SER A 165 5.37 -10.56 2.21
C SER A 165 4.52 -11.41 3.16
N GLU A 166 3.94 -12.50 2.67
CA GLU A 166 3.24 -13.53 3.46
C GLU A 166 1.92 -13.12 4.17
N GLN A 167 1.13 -14.12 4.56
CA GLN A 167 -0.13 -13.95 5.26
C GLN A 167 0.10 -13.57 6.73
N SER A 168 -0.76 -12.69 7.27
CA SER A 168 -0.73 -12.26 8.67
C SER A 168 -0.56 -13.43 9.65
N MET A 169 0.35 -13.28 10.62
CA MET A 169 0.61 -14.31 11.61
C MET A 169 -0.35 -14.17 12.79
N THR A 170 -1.16 -15.20 13.07
CA THR A 170 -2.02 -15.23 14.26
C THR A 170 -1.47 -16.17 15.30
N LYS A 171 -1.26 -15.68 16.53
CA LYS A 171 -0.78 -16.49 17.66
C LYS A 171 -1.77 -16.46 18.81
N GLY A 172 -2.20 -17.64 19.26
CA GLY A 172 -3.06 -17.79 20.43
C GLY A 172 -2.44 -17.17 21.68
N ALA A 173 -3.24 -16.42 22.43
CA ALA A 173 -2.85 -15.93 23.74
C ALA A 173 -2.77 -17.14 24.68
N ARG A 174 -1.56 -17.57 25.05
CA ARG A 174 -1.42 -18.56 26.12
C ARG A 174 -1.85 -17.89 27.41
N SER A 175 -2.76 -18.51 28.15
CA SER A 175 -2.99 -18.17 29.55
C SER A 175 -1.65 -18.31 30.27
N SER A 176 -1.07 -17.19 30.68
CA SER A 176 0.02 -17.26 31.65
C SER A 176 -0.58 -17.86 32.92
N PRO A 177 -0.05 -18.98 33.45
CA PRO A 177 -0.46 -19.40 34.78
C PRO A 177 -0.12 -18.25 35.70
N VAL A 178 -1.15 -17.61 36.24
CA VAL A 178 -1.00 -16.66 37.33
C VAL A 178 -0.37 -17.45 38.46
N VAL A 179 0.94 -17.32 38.66
CA VAL A 179 1.60 -17.88 39.85
C VAL A 179 1.00 -17.12 41.02
N PRO A 180 0.21 -17.75 41.91
CA PRO A 180 -0.33 -17.05 43.05
C PRO A 180 0.85 -16.58 43.91
N ALA A 181 0.88 -15.29 44.23
CA ALA A 181 1.92 -14.65 45.04
C ALA A 181 2.08 -15.23 46.46
N TYR A 182 1.28 -16.24 46.82
CA TYR A 182 1.35 -16.92 48.11
C TYR A 182 2.44 -17.99 48.23
N ALA A 183 3.13 -18.37 47.15
CA ALA A 183 4.19 -19.38 47.22
C ALA A 183 5.54 -18.90 47.81
N GLN A 184 5.67 -17.64 48.24
CA GLN A 184 6.90 -17.12 48.85
C GLN A 184 6.85 -16.88 50.36
N ARG A 185 5.75 -17.18 51.07
CA ARG A 185 5.71 -17.14 52.54
C ARG A 185 5.63 -18.54 53.12
N GLY A 186 6.77 -19.22 53.24
CA GLY A 186 6.80 -20.54 53.85
C GLY A 186 8.16 -21.20 54.01
N ARG A 187 9.21 -20.44 54.34
CA ARG A 187 10.41 -20.99 54.98
C ARG A 187 10.92 -20.00 56.03
N ARG A 188 10.51 -20.22 57.27
CA ARG A 188 11.30 -19.90 58.46
C ARG A 188 11.65 -21.22 59.11
#